data_AF-A0A524EX86-F1
#
_entry.id   AF-A0A524EX86-F1
#
_cell.length_a   1.000
_cell.length_b   1.000
_cell.length_c   1.000
_cell.angle_alpha   90.00
_cell.angle_beta   90.00
_cell.angle_gamma   90.00
#
_symmetry.space_group_name_H-M   'P 1'
#
loop_
_entity.id
_entity.type
_entity.pdbx_description
1 polymer ?
#
loop_
_entity_poly.entity_id
_entity_poly.type
_entity_poly.pdbx_seq_one_letter_code
_entity_poly.pdbx_strand_id
1 'polypeptide(L)'
;MVDLNTSHTSKSDPKEKISIDLRKCMGCGSCVTACPNGGFKVINGKARVIKKDFCDGLGFCIQNCPMGAILYNGQPVGNVSKLIQQETFIRNWPIKLHIVKENHSQFNNANLAIVADCVPAIFRSFNEIAQNHTILLICPKIESPKEIREKLISIINENTIQSVCSYNVDYICCDSLPRIVKDAIRFSKKSEDLMANYKHHVICLFGSSK
;
A
#
# COMPACT_ATOMS: atom_id res chain seq x y z
N MET A 1 -28.46 -7.37 34.12
CA MET A 1 -28.23 -8.83 34.00
C MET A 1 -29.02 -9.27 32.79
N VAL A 2 -28.35 -9.65 31.71
CA VAL A 2 -29.01 -10.18 30.51
C VAL A 2 -28.49 -11.60 30.33
N ASP A 3 -29.41 -12.55 30.46
CA ASP A 3 -29.16 -13.98 30.28
C ASP A 3 -28.80 -14.28 28.83
N LEU A 4 -27.64 -14.91 28.63
CA LEU A 4 -27.18 -15.45 27.35
C LEU A 4 -27.34 -16.97 27.38
N ASN A 5 -28.49 -17.48 26.96
CA ASN A 5 -28.66 -18.89 26.60
C ASN A 5 -29.74 -19.04 25.51
N THR A 6 -29.33 -18.91 24.26
CA THR A 6 -29.95 -19.67 23.16
C THR A 6 -28.84 -20.29 22.33
N SER A 7 -28.67 -21.58 22.57
CA SER A 7 -27.85 -22.53 21.84
C SER A 7 -28.26 -22.62 20.37
N HIS A 8 -27.31 -22.44 19.46
CA HIS A 8 -27.21 -23.20 18.20
C HIS A 8 -25.84 -22.97 17.56
N THR A 9 -24.89 -23.87 17.77
CA THR A 9 -23.94 -24.26 16.71
C THR A 9 -23.43 -25.67 16.99
N SER A 10 -23.59 -26.52 15.99
CA SER A 10 -23.09 -27.88 15.89
C SER A 10 -21.62 -28.01 16.30
N LYS A 11 -21.36 -29.01 17.14
CA LYS A 11 -20.02 -29.51 17.50
C LYS A 11 -19.21 -29.87 16.25
N SER A 12 -18.02 -29.29 16.11
CA SER A 12 -16.92 -29.89 15.34
C SER A 12 -15.65 -29.77 16.18
N ASP A 13 -15.07 -30.89 16.58
CA ASP A 13 -13.84 -30.96 17.38
C ASP A 13 -12.68 -30.18 16.70
N PRO A 14 -11.96 -29.29 17.42
CA PRO A 14 -11.06 -28.30 16.79
C PRO A 14 -9.65 -28.83 16.46
N LYS A 15 -9.46 -30.15 16.34
CA LYS A 15 -8.14 -30.79 16.51
C LYS A 15 -7.35 -31.16 15.24
N GLU A 16 -7.69 -30.65 14.06
CA GLU A 16 -6.84 -30.95 12.88
C GLU A 16 -6.67 -29.77 11.91
N LYS A 17 -5.93 -28.75 12.36
CA LYS A 17 -5.65 -27.56 11.55
C LYS A 17 -4.71 -27.82 10.37
N ILE A 18 -3.77 -28.76 10.46
CA ILE A 18 -2.76 -29.00 9.42
C ILE A 18 -2.59 -30.49 9.13
N SER A 19 -2.62 -30.85 7.83
CA SER A 19 -2.30 -32.18 7.33
C SER A 19 -1.42 -32.11 6.07
N ILE A 20 -0.95 -33.26 5.56
CA ILE A 20 0.01 -33.34 4.45
C ILE A 20 -0.52 -34.29 3.37
N ASP A 21 -0.66 -33.82 2.13
CA ASP A 21 -0.90 -34.68 0.98
C ASP A 21 0.39 -35.45 0.65
N LEU A 22 0.41 -36.73 1.02
CA LEU A 22 1.58 -37.60 0.85
C LEU A 22 1.89 -37.92 -0.61
N ARG A 23 0.92 -37.74 -1.52
CA ARG A 23 1.12 -37.93 -2.96
C ARG A 23 1.95 -36.78 -3.54
N LYS A 24 1.74 -35.55 -3.06
CA LYS A 24 2.48 -34.35 -3.48
C LYS A 24 3.79 -34.16 -2.71
N CYS A 25 3.85 -34.58 -1.45
CA CYS A 25 5.03 -34.37 -0.62
C CYS A 25 6.24 -35.12 -1.18
N MET A 26 7.34 -34.42 -1.46
CA MET A 26 8.61 -35.04 -1.91
C MET A 26 9.64 -35.24 -0.78
N GLY A 27 9.28 -34.91 0.47
CA GLY A 27 10.18 -35.10 1.61
C GLY A 27 11.31 -34.09 1.77
N CYS A 28 11.24 -32.92 1.09
CA CYS A 28 12.32 -31.90 1.09
C CYS A 28 12.64 -31.29 2.46
N GLY A 29 11.76 -31.42 3.46
CA GLY A 29 12.00 -30.93 4.81
C GLY A 29 11.75 -29.43 5.03
N SER A 30 11.34 -28.65 4.03
CA SER A 30 11.11 -27.20 4.17
C SER A 30 10.13 -26.85 5.30
N CYS A 31 9.09 -27.67 5.53
CA CYS A 31 8.15 -27.49 6.64
C CYS A 31 8.77 -27.73 8.03
N VAL A 32 9.84 -28.53 8.12
CA VAL A 32 10.59 -28.78 9.37
C VAL A 32 11.33 -27.52 9.77
N THR A 33 12.06 -26.92 8.84
CA THR A 33 12.80 -25.68 9.08
C THR A 33 11.88 -24.48 9.30
N ALA A 34 10.76 -24.42 8.57
CA ALA A 34 9.85 -23.28 8.61
C ALA A 34 8.96 -23.21 9.86
N CYS A 35 8.77 -24.32 10.60
CA CYS A 35 7.88 -24.34 11.75
C CYS A 35 8.63 -23.98 13.03
N PRO A 36 8.40 -22.79 13.63
CA PRO A 36 9.12 -22.37 14.85
C PRO A 36 8.84 -23.29 16.04
N ASN A 37 7.67 -23.94 16.06
CA ASN A 37 7.26 -24.84 17.15
C ASN A 37 7.77 -26.28 16.95
N GLY A 38 8.58 -26.54 15.90
CA GLY A 38 9.12 -27.87 15.62
C GLY A 38 8.04 -28.91 15.31
N GLY A 39 6.98 -28.50 14.61
CA GLY A 39 5.78 -29.30 14.40
C GLY A 39 5.93 -30.49 13.44
N PHE A 40 7.05 -30.59 12.72
CA PHE A 40 7.23 -31.52 11.61
C PHE A 40 8.51 -32.34 11.72
N LYS A 41 8.49 -33.53 11.11
CA LYS A 41 9.68 -34.37 10.87
C LYS A 41 9.57 -35.05 9.51
N VAL A 42 10.71 -35.33 8.87
CA VAL A 42 10.75 -36.22 7.69
C VAL A 42 10.96 -37.66 8.17
N ILE A 43 10.03 -38.55 7.81
CA ILE A 43 10.04 -39.96 8.15
C ILE A 43 9.75 -40.74 6.87
N ASN A 44 10.62 -41.70 6.53
CA ASN A 44 10.53 -42.52 5.31
C ASN A 44 10.37 -41.67 4.03
N GLY A 45 11.19 -40.62 3.90
CA GLY A 45 11.19 -39.74 2.72
C GLY A 45 9.94 -38.86 2.58
N LYS A 46 9.09 -38.75 3.61
CA LYS A 46 7.89 -37.89 3.59
C LYS A 46 7.80 -37.08 4.87
N ALA A 47 7.29 -35.86 4.77
CA ALA A 47 7.00 -35.05 5.95
C ALA A 47 5.83 -35.66 6.75
N ARG A 48 5.88 -35.49 8.07
CA ARG A 48 4.85 -35.88 9.04
C ARG A 48 4.69 -34.77 10.07
N VAL A 49 3.45 -34.52 10.48
CA VAL A 49 3.13 -33.62 11.60
C VAL A 49 3.31 -34.42 12.89
N ILE A 50 4.23 -34.01 13.76
CA ILE A 50 4.58 -34.72 14.99
C ILE A 50 4.09 -34.01 16.26
N LYS A 51 3.74 -32.72 16.18
CA LYS A 51 3.23 -31.93 17.31
C LYS A 51 2.00 -31.12 16.88
N LYS A 52 0.88 -31.80 16.65
CA LYS A 52 -0.36 -31.17 16.17
C LYS A 52 -0.91 -30.13 17.16
N ASP A 53 -0.83 -30.43 18.46
CA ASP A 53 -1.36 -29.57 19.52
C ASP A 53 -0.58 -28.24 19.69
N PHE A 54 0.63 -28.14 19.13
CA PHE A 54 1.47 -26.94 19.15
C PHE A 54 1.32 -26.08 17.88
N CYS A 55 0.31 -26.35 17.06
CA CYS A 55 0.00 -25.56 15.88
C CYS A 55 -0.76 -24.29 16.28
N ASP A 56 -0.09 -23.13 16.20
CA ASP A 56 -0.66 -21.80 16.41
C ASP A 56 -1.40 -21.25 15.18
N GLY A 57 -1.21 -21.86 14.01
CA GLY A 57 -1.85 -21.46 12.76
C GLY A 57 -1.09 -20.36 11.99
N LEU A 58 0.18 -20.10 12.29
CA LEU A 58 0.97 -19.07 11.59
C LEU A 58 1.18 -19.34 10.09
N GLY A 59 1.06 -20.60 9.64
CA GLY A 59 1.04 -20.93 8.22
C GLY A 59 2.41 -20.97 7.50
N PHE A 60 3.53 -20.83 8.21
CA PHE A 60 4.87 -20.89 7.60
C PHE A 60 5.14 -22.18 6.81
N CYS A 61 4.64 -23.32 7.30
CA CYS A 61 4.77 -24.60 6.61
C CYS A 61 4.04 -24.62 5.26
N ILE A 62 2.91 -23.93 5.16
CA ILE A 62 2.13 -23.79 3.92
C ILE A 62 2.93 -22.96 2.91
N GLN A 63 3.44 -21.80 3.34
CA GLN A 63 4.20 -20.89 2.47
C GLN A 63 5.51 -21.52 1.96
N ASN A 64 6.19 -22.30 2.80
CA ASN A 64 7.50 -22.85 2.46
C ASN A 64 7.43 -24.24 1.81
N CYS A 65 6.24 -24.78 1.55
CA CYS A 65 6.12 -26.06 0.87
C CYS A 65 6.20 -25.88 -0.65
N PRO A 66 7.32 -26.25 -1.32
CA PRO A 66 7.47 -26.04 -2.76
C PRO A 66 6.48 -26.87 -3.59
N MET A 67 5.97 -27.96 -3.01
CA MET A 67 5.02 -28.87 -3.67
C MET A 67 3.55 -28.50 -3.40
N GLY A 68 3.28 -27.48 -2.58
CA GLY A 68 1.92 -27.17 -2.12
C GLY A 68 1.23 -28.37 -1.45
N ALA A 69 1.99 -29.18 -0.71
CA ALA A 69 1.54 -30.43 -0.12
C ALA A 69 0.93 -30.26 1.28
N ILE A 70 1.03 -29.09 1.90
CA ILE A 70 0.45 -28.82 3.22
C ILE A 70 -1.01 -28.36 3.05
N LEU A 71 -1.91 -28.99 3.80
CA LEU A 71 -3.34 -28.74 3.79
C LEU A 71 -3.77 -28.09 5.09
N TYR A 72 -4.70 -27.14 5.04
CA TYR A 72 -5.34 -26.54 6.20
C TYR A 72 -6.78 -27.05 6.31
N ASN A 73 -7.15 -27.63 7.46
CA ASN A 73 -8.45 -28.31 7.64
C ASN A 73 -8.78 -29.30 6.49
N GLY A 74 -7.77 -30.03 6.00
CA GLY A 74 -7.92 -30.98 4.89
C GLY A 74 -8.07 -30.38 3.50
N GLN A 75 -8.05 -29.04 3.36
CA GLN A 75 -8.16 -28.36 2.07
C GLN A 75 -6.80 -27.83 1.61
N PRO A 76 -6.50 -27.89 0.30
CA PRO A 76 -5.32 -27.22 -0.24
C PRO A 76 -5.48 -25.72 -0.05
N VAL A 77 -4.52 -25.11 0.64
CA VAL A 77 -4.46 -23.67 0.72
C VAL A 77 -3.85 -23.20 -0.60
N GLY A 78 -4.67 -22.57 -1.44
CA GLY A 78 -4.22 -21.94 -2.68
C GLY A 78 -3.03 -21.01 -2.41
N ASN A 79 -2.27 -20.68 -3.45
CA ASN A 79 -1.02 -19.92 -3.33
C ASN A 79 -1.24 -18.64 -2.49
N VAL A 80 -0.86 -18.68 -1.21
CA VAL A 80 -1.17 -17.61 -0.24
C VAL A 80 -0.51 -16.30 -0.67
N SER A 81 0.56 -16.39 -1.47
CA SER A 81 1.19 -15.25 -2.14
C SER A 81 0.19 -14.41 -2.95
N LYS A 82 -0.83 -15.02 -3.58
CA LYS A 82 -1.88 -14.31 -4.34
C LYS A 82 -2.90 -13.63 -3.44
N LEU A 83 -3.06 -14.10 -2.19
CA LEU A 83 -3.94 -13.49 -1.18
C LEU A 83 -3.22 -12.39 -0.38
N ILE A 84 -1.88 -12.37 -0.39
CA ILE A 84 -1.03 -11.41 0.34
C ILE A 84 -0.42 -10.36 -0.60
N GLN A 85 -0.70 -10.40 -1.92
CA GLN A 85 -0.22 -9.38 -2.83
C GLN A 85 -1.02 -8.09 -2.62
N GLN A 86 -0.56 -7.27 -1.68
CA GLN A 86 -1.11 -5.94 -1.46
C GLN A 86 -0.85 -5.11 -2.72
N GLU A 87 -1.91 -4.76 -3.44
CA GLU A 87 -1.81 -3.87 -4.58
C GLU A 87 -1.45 -2.46 -4.09
N THR A 88 -0.35 -1.91 -4.63
CA THR A 88 0.03 -0.52 -4.37
C THR A 88 -0.66 0.40 -5.36
N PHE A 89 -1.34 1.44 -4.87
CA PHE A 89 -2.07 2.37 -5.74
C PHE A 89 -1.21 3.49 -6.33
N ILE A 90 -0.11 3.85 -5.65
CA ILE A 90 0.86 4.83 -6.16
C ILE A 90 1.72 4.16 -7.22
N ARG A 91 1.78 4.77 -8.41
CA ARG A 91 2.47 4.21 -9.58
C ARG A 91 3.84 4.82 -9.87
N ASN A 92 4.27 5.79 -9.07
CA ASN A 92 5.56 6.46 -9.21
C ASN A 92 6.39 6.42 -7.91
N TRP A 93 7.71 6.43 -8.06
CA TRP A 93 8.66 6.55 -6.97
C TRP A 93 9.97 7.16 -7.50
N PRO A 94 10.61 8.10 -6.78
CA PRO A 94 10.25 8.65 -5.47
C PRO A 94 9.05 9.62 -5.49
N ILE A 95 8.31 9.68 -4.38
CA ILE A 95 7.12 10.55 -4.26
C ILE A 95 7.33 11.81 -3.43
N LYS A 96 8.39 11.94 -2.63
CA LYS A 96 8.59 13.14 -1.80
C LYS A 96 9.25 14.24 -2.65
N LEU A 97 8.68 15.44 -2.69
CA LEU A 97 9.25 16.53 -3.52
C LEU A 97 10.71 16.83 -3.14
N HIS A 98 11.01 16.87 -1.84
CA HIS A 98 12.37 17.14 -1.38
C HIS A 98 13.42 16.13 -1.92
N ILE A 99 13.07 14.86 -2.12
CA ILE A 99 14.05 13.81 -2.51
C ILE A 99 14.10 13.52 -4.01
N VAL A 100 13.02 13.82 -4.75
CA VAL A 100 12.95 13.49 -6.18
C VAL A 100 13.82 14.44 -7.01
N LYS A 101 14.45 13.93 -8.07
CA LYS A 101 15.20 14.76 -9.02
C LYS A 101 14.26 15.46 -10.01
N GLU A 102 14.61 16.66 -10.41
CA GLU A 102 13.80 17.57 -11.22
C GLU A 102 13.50 16.99 -12.61
N ASN A 103 14.50 16.34 -13.23
CA ASN A 103 14.41 15.70 -14.55
C ASN A 103 14.06 14.20 -14.53
N HIS A 104 13.44 13.71 -13.44
CA HIS A 104 13.10 12.29 -13.33
C HIS A 104 12.05 11.87 -14.37
N SER A 105 12.23 10.70 -14.99
CA SER A 105 11.37 10.20 -16.08
C SER A 105 9.89 10.03 -15.70
N GLN A 106 9.57 9.97 -14.40
CA GLN A 106 8.19 9.91 -13.89
C GLN A 106 7.35 11.16 -14.23
N PHE A 107 7.99 12.24 -14.66
CA PHE A 107 7.33 13.49 -15.05
C PHE A 107 7.04 13.58 -16.55
N ASN A 108 7.46 12.59 -17.34
CA ASN A 108 7.18 12.56 -18.78
C ASN A 108 5.68 12.37 -19.03
N ASN A 109 5.06 13.37 -19.64
CA ASN A 109 3.63 13.38 -19.98
C ASN A 109 2.72 13.21 -18.75
N ALA A 110 3.14 13.76 -17.60
CA ALA A 110 2.51 13.50 -16.32
C ALA A 110 1.30 14.40 -16.04
N ASN A 111 0.26 13.80 -15.44
CA ASN A 111 -0.76 14.53 -14.68
C ASN A 111 -0.27 14.64 -13.24
N LEU A 112 0.26 15.80 -12.86
CA LEU A 112 0.95 15.96 -11.59
C LEU A 112 -0.06 16.24 -10.46
N ALA A 113 0.02 15.49 -9.37
CA ALA A 113 -0.71 15.79 -8.14
C ALA A 113 0.26 16.19 -7.03
N ILE A 114 0.20 17.45 -6.63
CA ILE A 114 0.93 18.00 -5.48
C ILE A 114 0.05 17.83 -4.25
N VAL A 115 0.44 16.93 -3.37
CA VAL A 115 -0.43 16.42 -2.30
C VAL A 115 0.20 16.73 -0.95
N ALA A 116 -0.57 17.30 -0.03
CA ALA A 116 -0.10 17.46 1.35
C ALA A 116 0.14 16.07 1.99
N ASP A 117 1.24 15.90 2.73
CA ASP A 117 1.66 14.61 3.32
C ASP A 117 0.57 13.87 4.11
N CYS A 118 -0.35 14.61 4.73
CA CYS A 118 -1.45 14.06 5.51
C CYS A 118 -2.64 13.59 4.68
N VAL A 119 -2.81 14.07 3.43
CA VAL A 119 -3.95 13.72 2.57
C VAL A 119 -4.09 12.21 2.34
N PRO A 120 -3.01 11.45 2.01
CA PRO A 120 -3.11 10.00 1.85
C PRO A 120 -3.63 9.26 3.09
N ALA A 121 -3.40 9.82 4.28
CA ALA A 121 -3.80 9.20 5.55
C ALA A 121 -5.27 9.48 5.92
N ILE A 122 -5.86 10.56 5.40
CA ILE A 122 -7.20 11.01 5.80
C ILE A 122 -8.24 10.89 4.68
N PHE A 123 -7.82 10.94 3.41
CA PHE A 123 -8.74 10.96 2.29
C PHE A 123 -8.96 9.54 1.77
N ARG A 124 -10.10 8.94 2.10
CA ARG A 124 -10.42 7.54 1.76
C ARG A 124 -10.31 7.24 0.26
N SER A 125 -10.70 8.18 -0.60
CA SER A 125 -10.62 8.04 -2.06
C SER A 125 -9.27 8.48 -2.65
N PHE A 126 -8.22 8.61 -1.83
CA PHE A 126 -6.88 8.97 -2.32
C PHE A 126 -6.36 7.99 -3.39
N ASN A 127 -6.77 6.73 -3.33
CA ASN A 127 -6.38 5.72 -4.31
C ASN A 127 -6.81 6.08 -5.73
N GLU A 128 -7.97 6.73 -5.91
CA GLU A 128 -8.45 7.20 -7.21
C GLU A 128 -7.55 8.31 -7.78
N ILE A 129 -7.04 9.17 -6.91
CA ILE A 129 -6.05 10.19 -7.28
C ILE A 129 -4.73 9.50 -7.69
N ALA A 130 -4.22 8.60 -6.84
CA ALA A 130 -2.95 7.91 -7.04
C ALA A 130 -2.88 7.07 -8.33
N GLN A 131 -4.00 6.52 -8.78
CA GLN A 131 -4.05 5.71 -10.00
C GLN A 131 -3.93 6.53 -11.30
N ASN A 132 -4.31 7.81 -11.25
CA ASN A 132 -4.43 8.67 -12.44
C ASN A 132 -3.38 9.78 -12.50
N HIS A 133 -2.54 9.91 -11.46
CA HIS A 133 -1.58 11.00 -11.33
C HIS A 133 -0.18 10.52 -10.95
N THR A 134 0.82 11.28 -11.38
CA THR A 134 2.16 11.24 -10.77
C THR A 134 2.08 12.01 -9.45
N ILE A 135 2.31 11.32 -8.34
CA ILE A 135 2.17 11.87 -6.99
C ILE A 135 3.46 12.54 -6.54
N LEU A 136 3.35 13.77 -6.04
CA LEU A 136 4.38 14.45 -5.24
C LEU A 136 3.81 14.84 -3.87
N LEU A 137 4.33 14.23 -2.82
CA LEU A 137 4.01 14.54 -1.43
C LEU A 137 4.86 15.70 -0.93
N ILE A 138 4.20 16.67 -0.28
CA ILE A 138 4.85 17.81 0.37
C ILE A 138 4.18 18.18 1.70
N CYS A 139 4.91 18.83 2.59
CA CYS A 139 4.36 19.41 3.80
C CYS A 139 4.77 20.87 3.90
N PRO A 140 3.89 21.85 3.59
CA PRO A 140 4.21 23.28 3.67
C PRO A 140 4.55 23.77 5.09
N LYS A 141 4.30 22.94 6.11
CA LYS A 141 4.70 23.21 7.50
C LYS A 141 6.15 22.81 7.79
N ILE A 142 6.67 21.81 7.09
CA ILE A 142 8.01 21.23 7.33
C ILE A 142 9.00 21.72 6.27
N GLU A 143 8.56 21.81 5.02
CA GLU A 143 9.38 22.21 3.87
C GLU A 143 9.25 23.71 3.59
N SER A 144 10.35 24.35 3.21
CA SER A 144 10.39 25.78 2.91
C SER A 144 9.52 26.12 1.69
N PRO A 145 8.59 27.08 1.78
CA PRO A 145 7.80 27.53 0.63
C PRO A 145 8.64 27.96 -0.58
N LYS A 146 9.82 28.52 -0.33
CA LYS A 146 10.75 28.94 -1.39
C LYS A 146 11.32 27.73 -2.13
N GLU A 147 11.79 26.73 -1.40
CA GLU A 147 12.37 25.50 -1.97
C GLU A 147 11.32 24.70 -2.74
N ILE A 148 10.11 24.56 -2.19
CA ILE A 148 8.98 23.92 -2.87
C ILE A 148 8.74 24.62 -4.21
N ARG A 149 8.61 25.95 -4.21
CA ARG A 149 8.33 26.72 -5.42
C ARG A 149 9.43 26.57 -6.46
N GLU A 150 10.69 26.74 -6.07
CA GLU A 150 11.85 26.67 -6.98
C GLU A 150 11.95 25.28 -7.61
N LYS A 151 11.76 24.22 -6.82
CA LYS A 151 11.82 22.85 -7.30
C LYS A 151 10.66 22.51 -8.25
N LEU A 152 9.45 22.97 -7.94
CA LEU A 152 8.30 22.82 -8.84
C LEU A 152 8.51 23.56 -10.17
N ILE A 153 9.08 24.77 -10.15
CA ILE A 153 9.42 25.50 -11.38
C ILE A 153 10.39 24.68 -12.24
N SER A 154 11.44 24.09 -11.63
CA SER A 154 12.42 23.26 -12.34
C SER A 154 11.76 22.03 -12.97
N ILE A 155 10.95 21.28 -12.19
CA ILE A 155 10.22 20.10 -12.67
C ILE A 155 9.32 20.48 -13.86
N ILE A 156 8.56 21.57 -13.76
CA ILE A 156 7.66 22.00 -14.84
C ILE A 156 8.43 22.41 -16.11
N ASN A 157 9.55 23.08 -15.95
CA ASN A 157 10.35 23.58 -17.07
C ASN A 157 11.07 22.45 -17.82
N GLU A 158 11.55 21.43 -17.09
CA GLU A 158 12.39 20.36 -17.64
C GLU A 158 11.57 19.20 -18.24
N ASN A 159 10.28 19.11 -17.94
CA ASN A 159 9.44 17.96 -18.29
C ASN A 159 8.14 18.36 -18.97
N THR A 160 7.53 17.45 -19.72
CA THR A 160 6.20 17.64 -20.32
C THR A 160 5.12 17.28 -19.32
N ILE A 161 4.51 18.29 -18.68
CA ILE A 161 3.39 18.13 -17.74
C ILE A 161 2.08 18.44 -18.46
N GLN A 162 1.08 17.57 -18.32
CA GLN A 162 -0.25 17.72 -18.94
C GLN A 162 -1.20 18.57 -18.08
N SER A 163 -1.22 18.30 -16.77
CA SER A 163 -2.06 19.01 -15.81
C SER A 163 -1.38 19.06 -14.44
N VAL A 164 -1.80 20.01 -13.60
CA VAL A 164 -1.37 20.10 -12.21
C VAL A 164 -2.60 20.17 -11.31
N CYS A 165 -2.69 19.25 -10.35
CA CYS A 165 -3.67 19.32 -9.28
C CYS A 165 -2.94 19.55 -7.95
N SER A 166 -3.51 20.35 -7.05
CA SER A 166 -3.02 20.42 -5.67
C SER A 166 -4.11 20.02 -4.68
N TYR A 167 -3.70 19.27 -3.65
CA TYR A 167 -4.57 18.73 -2.61
C TYR A 167 -4.04 19.15 -1.24
N ASN A 168 -4.75 20.04 -0.55
CA ASN A 168 -4.48 20.39 0.84
C ASN A 168 -5.60 19.91 1.75
N VAL A 169 -5.33 19.96 3.04
CA VAL A 169 -6.35 19.81 4.08
C VAL A 169 -6.87 21.19 4.46
N ASP A 170 -8.16 21.29 4.82
CA ASP A 170 -8.76 22.49 5.42
C ASP A 170 -8.21 22.71 6.84
N TYR A 171 -6.94 23.08 6.90
CA TYR A 171 -6.20 23.33 8.12
C TYR A 171 -5.09 24.35 7.84
N ILE A 172 -4.93 25.29 8.76
CA ILE A 172 -4.09 26.49 8.62
C ILE A 172 -2.65 26.23 8.14
N CYS A 173 -2.11 25.05 8.39
CA CYS A 173 -0.75 24.71 7.98
C CYS A 173 -0.59 24.52 6.47
N CYS A 174 -1.68 24.32 5.71
CA CYS A 174 -1.64 24.04 4.28
C CYS A 174 -2.30 25.12 3.39
N ASP A 175 -2.83 26.20 3.95
CA ASP A 175 -3.51 27.27 3.18
C ASP A 175 -2.61 27.94 2.13
N SER A 176 -1.30 27.92 2.35
CA SER A 176 -0.31 28.46 1.42
C SER A 176 -0.04 27.56 0.22
N LEU A 177 -0.36 26.26 0.30
CA LEU A 177 -0.09 25.28 -0.75
C LEU A 177 -0.63 25.70 -2.14
N PRO A 178 -1.92 26.02 -2.31
CA PRO A 178 -2.44 26.45 -3.62
C PRO A 178 -1.72 27.67 -4.16
N ARG A 179 -1.31 28.60 -3.29
CA ARG A 179 -0.58 29.80 -3.71
C ARG A 179 0.82 29.44 -4.20
N ILE A 180 1.55 28.61 -3.46
CA ILE A 180 2.90 28.15 -3.83
C ILE A 180 2.87 27.46 -5.19
N VAL A 181 1.90 26.56 -5.42
CA VAL A 181 1.75 25.83 -6.70
C VAL A 181 1.37 26.78 -7.84
N LYS A 182 0.40 27.68 -7.64
CA LYS A 182 0.03 28.69 -8.64
C LYS A 182 1.21 29.58 -9.02
N ASP A 183 1.99 30.03 -8.03
CA ASP A 183 3.17 30.84 -8.27
C ASP A 183 4.22 30.03 -9.07
N ALA A 184 4.46 28.76 -8.71
CA ALA A 184 5.38 27.92 -9.47
C ALA A 184 4.97 27.75 -10.95
N ILE A 185 3.67 27.56 -11.22
CA ILE A 185 3.17 27.48 -12.60
C ILE A 185 3.37 28.82 -13.32
N ARG A 186 3.00 29.94 -12.69
CA ARG A 186 3.11 31.29 -13.27
C ARG A 186 4.54 31.68 -13.63
N PHE A 187 5.50 31.30 -12.80
CA PHE A 187 6.93 31.57 -13.03
C PHE A 187 7.62 30.51 -13.90
N SER A 188 6.89 29.49 -14.35
CA SER A 188 7.39 28.52 -15.34
C SER A 188 7.26 29.03 -16.77
N LYS A 189 8.00 28.42 -17.70
CA LYS A 189 7.92 28.68 -19.15
C LYS A 189 6.62 28.18 -19.78
N LYS A 190 5.75 27.51 -19.03
CA LYS A 190 4.52 26.82 -19.49
C LYS A 190 3.27 27.36 -18.78
N SER A 191 3.31 28.63 -18.40
CA SER A 191 2.33 29.23 -17.49
C SER A 191 0.90 29.26 -18.05
N GLU A 192 0.68 29.66 -19.30
CA GLU A 192 -0.67 29.72 -19.91
C GLU A 192 -1.34 28.34 -19.96
N ASP A 193 -0.70 27.36 -20.59
CA ASP A 193 -1.26 26.01 -20.78
C ASP A 193 -1.56 25.31 -19.45
N LEU A 194 -0.63 25.39 -18.49
CA LEU A 194 -0.79 24.70 -17.21
C LEU A 194 -1.73 25.44 -16.26
N MET A 195 -1.83 26.76 -16.34
CA MET A 195 -2.83 27.49 -15.54
C MET A 195 -4.25 27.14 -15.97
N ALA A 196 -4.51 26.93 -17.27
CA ALA A 196 -5.80 26.46 -17.77
C ALA A 196 -6.15 25.05 -17.26
N ASN A 197 -5.14 24.21 -17.08
CA ASN A 197 -5.27 22.82 -16.61
C ASN A 197 -4.95 22.64 -15.12
N TYR A 198 -4.95 23.73 -14.35
CA TYR A 198 -4.69 23.69 -12.92
C TYR A 198 -5.99 23.53 -12.12
N LYS A 199 -6.02 22.54 -11.21
CA LYS A 199 -7.13 22.34 -10.27
C LYS A 199 -6.63 22.32 -8.83
N HIS A 200 -7.47 22.79 -7.92
CA HIS A 200 -7.17 22.79 -6.49
C HIS A 200 -8.32 22.14 -5.73
N HIS A 201 -7.98 21.26 -4.80
CA HIS A 201 -8.91 20.49 -4.02
C HIS A 201 -8.57 20.61 -2.53
N VAL A 202 -9.59 20.91 -1.73
CA VAL A 202 -9.47 21.00 -0.27
C VAL A 202 -10.13 19.78 0.34
N ILE A 203 -9.42 19.06 1.20
CA ILE A 203 -9.92 17.91 1.96
C ILE A 203 -10.38 18.39 3.34
N CYS A 204 -11.69 18.37 3.57
CA CYS A 204 -12.30 18.79 4.83
C CYS A 204 -12.19 17.66 5.88
N LEU A 205 -11.52 17.91 7.00
CA LEU A 205 -11.37 16.93 8.09
C LEU A 205 -12.69 16.61 8.81
N PHE A 206 -13.61 17.59 8.87
CA PHE A 206 -14.82 17.52 9.70
C PHE A 206 -16.12 17.67 8.91
N GLY A 207 -16.07 17.47 7.59
CA GLY A 207 -17.27 17.58 6.73
C GLY A 207 -17.84 18.99 6.57
N SER A 208 -17.14 20.03 7.04
CA SER A 208 -17.60 21.40 6.91
C SER A 208 -17.31 21.95 5.52
N SER A 209 -18.38 22.15 4.75
CA SER A 209 -18.36 22.99 3.55
C SER A 209 -18.13 24.44 3.99
N LYS A 210 -17.01 25.03 3.60
CA LYS A 210 -16.85 26.49 3.53
C LYS A 210 -16.80 26.90 2.07
#